data_AF-A0A8J2YH85-F1
#
_entry.id   AF-A0A8J2YH85-F1
#
_cell.length_a   1.000
_cell.length_b   1.000
_cell.length_c   1.000
_cell.angle_alpha   90.00
_cell.angle_beta   90.00
_cell.angle_gamma   90.00
#
_symmetry.space_group_name_H-M   'P 1'
#
loop_
_entity.id
_entity.type
_entity.pdbx_description
1 polymer ?
#
loop_
_entity_poly.entity_id
_entity_poly.type
_entity_poly.pdbx_seq_one_letter_code
_entity_poly.pdbx_strand_id
1 'polypeptide(L)'
;MRWFYLETFTFFSETLTRTFHDMGIPCETPQFSPEQGTSEQLMQALEAFKPDIILTSGWTSWHKRKYLDVVKRYCQEQEAFHVFWSLEDPVHTELWSKYMIEQATPDYVVTHEYGFEAFYHQLGIPAGYLPLACYPTLHHSRPLEANYQADIALVGNYSPILPELCPFRYAGLKRLVDPLLKQQEYSFHIYGAGWRDYIKNISSLSSKLVVHGTIPYQEIPSVYSSSKLTIGIQNSPQLLTRRTFEAMGSGTCLLTLNTPAVSRHFISDQHLVTIDEDESVLDKVGKYLRDSAARERIKAQGQRFVHQQHTYQERLLDLIEQIKPHVQAKRNGKKLFALPQELYREVRRAKQVTVNQRHHVRPEIIQLKTSSQRPLEEVFLKFAMEPVKGYRIKQARCTLFANKRMSGQAEVECYQVLSDWDNNSLKTGKRPKLSAEPIGVVPLKHMFSSKYPWVSNWYRFDMTKVGRDWEEHPDQNYGLYFVLRSDKSDKVSFVSSGSKDGFNRMIYGERFLPRLECTYQKISNAVEEEAWCPFID
;
A
#
# COMPACT_ATOMS: atom_id res chain seq x y z
N MET A 1 5.26 27.93 -9.21
CA MET A 1 4.16 27.04 -8.78
C MET A 1 4.21 26.94 -7.28
N ARG A 2 3.09 27.21 -6.60
CA ARG A 2 2.95 27.13 -5.14
C ARG A 2 2.53 25.72 -4.73
N TRP A 3 3.20 25.13 -3.76
CA TRP A 3 2.97 23.76 -3.29
C TRP A 3 2.31 23.75 -1.91
N PHE A 4 1.36 22.86 -1.70
CA PHE A 4 0.80 22.62 -0.37
C PHE A 4 0.98 21.15 -0.01
N TYR A 5 1.72 20.87 1.06
CA TYR A 5 2.15 19.52 1.41
C TYR A 5 1.46 19.02 2.69
N LEU A 6 0.65 17.97 2.57
CA LEU A 6 -0.07 17.37 3.70
C LEU A 6 0.79 16.29 4.35
N GLU A 7 1.59 16.70 5.33
CA GLU A 7 2.52 15.82 6.03
C GLU A 7 2.43 16.00 7.55
N THR A 8 2.72 14.92 8.29
CA THR A 8 2.77 14.88 9.76
C THR A 8 4.09 14.35 10.31
N PHE A 9 4.86 13.63 9.51
CA PHE A 9 6.10 13.03 9.95
C PHE A 9 7.25 14.03 9.98
N THR A 10 7.91 14.08 11.13
CA THR A 10 9.08 14.94 11.37
C THR A 10 10.15 14.77 10.31
N PHE A 11 10.42 13.54 9.88
CA PHE A 11 11.47 13.27 8.90
C PHE A 11 11.23 13.98 7.55
N PHE A 12 9.99 14.06 7.06
CA PHE A 12 9.70 14.79 5.82
C PHE A 12 9.69 16.30 6.04
N SER A 13 9.22 16.77 7.20
CA SER A 13 9.30 18.19 7.56
C SER A 13 10.75 18.70 7.65
N GLU A 14 11.68 17.85 8.07
CA GLU A 14 13.10 18.18 8.23
C GLU A 14 13.93 17.94 6.98
N THR A 15 13.35 17.32 5.96
CA THR A 15 14.05 16.98 4.71
C THR A 15 13.37 17.62 3.52
N LEU A 16 12.22 17.11 3.10
CA LEU A 16 11.51 17.54 1.90
C LEU A 16 11.01 18.99 2.01
N THR A 17 10.39 19.38 3.13
CA THR A 17 9.93 20.77 3.34
C THR A 17 11.11 21.75 3.38
N ARG A 18 12.25 21.35 3.97
CA ARG A 18 13.49 22.14 3.94
C ARG A 18 14.05 22.25 2.52
N THR A 19 13.98 21.18 1.74
CA THR A 19 14.42 21.18 0.35
C THR A 19 13.59 22.16 -0.50
N PHE A 20 12.26 22.20 -0.32
CA PHE A 20 11.43 23.23 -0.97
C PHE A 20 11.92 24.65 -0.66
N HIS A 21 12.20 24.93 0.61
CA HIS A 21 12.73 26.21 1.06
C HIS A 21 14.09 26.53 0.42
N ASP A 22 15.03 25.58 0.44
CA ASP A 22 16.39 25.77 -0.10
C ASP A 22 16.38 26.02 -1.61
N MET A 23 15.43 25.42 -2.33
CA MET A 23 15.21 25.65 -3.76
C MET A 23 14.43 26.95 -4.06
N GLY A 24 13.98 27.68 -3.03
CA GLY A 24 13.15 28.88 -3.19
C GLY A 24 11.76 28.59 -3.77
N ILE A 25 11.26 27.35 -3.65
CA ILE A 25 9.94 26.94 -4.13
C ILE A 25 8.93 27.18 -3.00
N PRO A 26 7.91 28.06 -3.19
CA PRO A 26 6.92 28.30 -2.14
C PRO A 26 6.16 27.02 -1.80
N CYS A 27 6.29 26.57 -0.56
CA CYS A 27 5.63 25.39 -0.04
C CYS A 27 5.06 25.67 1.36
N GLU A 28 3.79 25.38 1.58
CA GLU A 28 3.16 25.44 2.90
C GLU A 28 2.67 24.06 3.35
N THR A 29 2.67 23.87 4.67
CA THR A 29 2.09 22.72 5.35
C THR A 29 0.99 23.22 6.30
N PRO A 30 -0.05 22.41 6.59
CA PRO A 30 -1.06 22.79 7.58
C PRO A 30 -0.43 23.18 8.93
N GLN A 31 -0.87 24.30 9.51
CA GLN A 31 -0.40 24.80 10.81
C GLN A 31 -1.18 24.21 12.00
N PHE A 32 -1.76 23.03 11.82
CA PHE A 32 -2.54 22.32 12.84
C PHE A 32 -2.43 20.81 12.62
N SER A 33 -2.68 20.03 13.68
CA SER A 33 -2.66 18.58 13.62
C SER A 33 -3.99 18.02 13.07
N PRO A 34 -3.99 16.98 12.23
CA PRO A 34 -5.22 16.38 11.71
C PRO A 34 -6.07 15.67 12.77
N GLU A 35 -5.52 15.40 13.96
CA GLU A 35 -6.24 14.88 15.13
C GLU A 35 -7.15 15.94 15.76
N GLN A 36 -6.68 17.19 15.83
CA GLN A 36 -7.40 18.29 16.48
C GLN A 36 -8.08 19.23 15.48
N GLY A 37 -7.69 19.18 14.21
CA GLY A 37 -8.18 20.07 13.17
C GLY A 37 -9.54 19.69 12.57
N THR A 38 -10.07 20.63 11.78
CA THR A 38 -11.32 20.47 11.02
C THR A 38 -11.10 20.58 9.51
N SER A 39 -12.06 20.10 8.73
CA SER A 39 -12.09 20.23 7.26
C SER A 39 -12.12 21.70 6.82
N GLU A 40 -12.78 22.55 7.60
CA GLU A 40 -12.91 23.99 7.33
C GLU A 40 -11.57 24.70 7.51
N GLN A 41 -10.81 24.34 8.53
CA GLN A 41 -9.45 24.89 8.73
C GLN A 41 -8.52 24.50 7.58
N LEU A 42 -8.63 23.26 7.06
CA LEU A 42 -7.85 22.85 5.89
C LEU A 42 -8.26 23.67 4.66
N MET A 43 -9.56 23.83 4.42
CA MET A 43 -10.05 24.61 3.29
C MET A 43 -9.61 26.08 3.38
N GLN A 44 -9.71 26.71 4.55
CA GLN A 44 -9.23 28.08 4.78
C GLN A 44 -7.73 28.23 4.50
N ALA A 45 -6.91 27.25 4.91
CA ALA A 45 -5.48 27.27 4.62
C ALA A 45 -5.22 27.18 3.11
N LEU A 46 -5.94 26.32 2.40
CA LEU A 46 -5.84 26.20 0.93
C LEU A 46 -6.30 27.47 0.22
N GLU A 47 -7.42 28.08 0.62
CA GLU A 47 -7.95 29.32 0.02
C GLU A 47 -7.05 30.53 0.28
N ALA A 48 -6.42 30.60 1.46
CA ALA A 48 -5.46 31.65 1.80
C ALA A 48 -4.16 31.48 1.00
N PHE A 49 -3.64 30.27 0.90
CA PHE A 49 -2.38 29.98 0.23
C PHE A 49 -2.53 29.83 -1.29
N LYS A 50 -3.70 29.51 -1.84
CA LYS A 50 -3.93 29.30 -3.28
C LYS A 50 -2.86 28.44 -3.96
N PRO A 51 -2.63 27.18 -3.52
CA PRO A 51 -1.63 26.33 -4.14
C PRO A 51 -2.00 25.95 -5.58
N ASP A 52 -0.97 25.87 -6.43
CA ASP A 52 -1.06 25.29 -7.76
C ASP A 52 -1.02 23.75 -7.71
N ILE A 53 -0.28 23.21 -6.74
CA ILE A 53 -0.04 21.78 -6.58
C ILE A 53 -0.26 21.40 -5.12
N ILE A 54 -1.03 20.33 -4.88
CA ILE A 54 -1.16 19.69 -3.58
C ILE A 54 -0.39 18.38 -3.61
N LEU A 55 0.47 18.15 -2.62
CA LEU A 55 1.22 16.91 -2.44
C LEU A 55 0.67 16.17 -1.21
N THR A 56 0.33 14.90 -1.37
CA THR A 56 0.10 13.95 -0.27
C THR A 56 1.12 12.82 -0.37
N SER A 57 1.53 12.22 0.76
CA SER A 57 2.49 11.12 0.76
C SER A 57 2.16 10.01 1.77
N GLY A 58 2.45 8.77 1.38
CA GLY A 58 2.38 7.59 2.23
C GLY A 58 1.03 7.41 2.92
N TRP A 59 1.08 7.02 4.20
CA TRP A 59 -0.09 6.95 5.07
C TRP A 59 0.12 7.81 6.31
N THR A 60 -0.64 8.88 6.42
CA THR A 60 -0.60 9.86 7.53
C THR A 60 -2.01 10.08 8.09
N SER A 61 -2.12 10.74 9.24
CA SER A 61 -3.42 11.07 9.82
C SER A 61 -4.22 12.10 9.01
N TRP A 62 -3.64 12.71 7.97
CA TRP A 62 -4.35 13.47 6.94
C TRP A 62 -5.22 12.59 6.02
N HIS A 63 -4.97 11.29 5.93
CA HIS A 63 -5.72 10.35 5.08
C HIS A 63 -7.06 9.94 5.70
N LYS A 64 -7.80 10.90 6.25
CA LYS A 64 -9.18 10.75 6.70
C LYS A 64 -10.09 11.36 5.64
N ARG A 65 -11.22 10.70 5.35
CA ARG A 65 -12.22 11.15 4.37
C ARG A 65 -12.51 12.65 4.42
N LYS A 66 -12.76 13.21 5.61
CA LYS A 66 -13.05 14.65 5.79
C LYS A 66 -11.98 15.60 5.20
N TYR A 67 -10.71 15.19 5.15
CA TYR A 67 -9.63 16.00 4.58
C TYR A 67 -9.40 15.68 3.10
N LEU A 68 -9.50 14.40 2.72
CA LEU A 68 -9.37 13.99 1.32
C LEU A 68 -10.49 14.59 0.45
N ASP A 69 -11.71 14.69 0.98
CA ASP A 69 -12.84 15.36 0.33
C ASP A 69 -12.54 16.85 0.10
N VAL A 70 -11.86 17.53 1.03
CA VAL A 70 -11.44 18.93 0.89
C VAL A 70 -10.39 19.07 -0.20
N VAL A 71 -9.37 18.21 -0.23
CA VAL A 71 -8.34 18.20 -1.29
C VAL A 71 -8.99 17.99 -2.66
N LYS A 72 -9.85 16.98 -2.79
CA LYS A 72 -10.57 16.68 -4.03
C LYS A 72 -11.39 17.87 -4.50
N ARG A 73 -12.22 18.44 -3.61
CA ARG A 73 -13.08 19.60 -3.93
C ARG A 73 -12.25 20.79 -4.37
N TYR A 74 -11.19 21.14 -3.62
CA TYR A 74 -10.32 22.25 -3.96
C TYR A 74 -9.66 22.08 -5.34
N CYS A 75 -9.15 20.89 -5.64
CA CYS A 75 -8.55 20.57 -6.94
C CYS A 75 -9.54 20.60 -8.12
N GLN A 76 -10.82 20.35 -7.87
CA GLN A 76 -11.90 20.44 -8.86
C GLN A 76 -12.34 21.89 -9.08
N GLU A 77 -12.46 22.69 -8.02
CA GLU A 77 -12.96 24.06 -8.07
C GLU A 77 -11.90 25.08 -8.51
N GLN A 78 -10.64 24.87 -8.14
CA GLN A 78 -9.53 25.82 -8.37
C GLN A 78 -8.52 25.33 -9.41
N GLU A 79 -8.81 24.24 -10.11
CA GLU A 79 -7.93 23.58 -11.08
C GLU A 79 -6.52 23.23 -10.55
N ALA A 80 -6.34 23.20 -9.23
CA ALA A 80 -5.09 22.79 -8.60
C ALA A 80 -4.79 21.31 -8.90
N PHE A 81 -3.51 20.97 -8.98
CA PHE A 81 -3.06 19.63 -9.37
C PHE A 81 -2.69 18.79 -8.14
N HIS A 82 -3.32 17.63 -7.97
CA HIS A 82 -3.05 16.74 -6.85
C HIS A 82 -2.05 15.64 -7.25
N VAL A 83 -0.92 15.60 -6.57
CA VAL A 83 0.07 14.52 -6.63
C VAL A 83 0.01 13.68 -5.36
N PHE A 84 -0.07 12.37 -5.51
CA PHE A 84 0.15 11.43 -4.41
C PHE A 84 1.47 10.70 -4.57
N TRP A 85 2.33 10.78 -3.56
CA TRP A 85 3.53 9.94 -3.46
C TRP A 85 3.24 8.70 -2.62
N SER A 86 3.02 7.58 -3.28
CA SER A 86 2.80 6.30 -2.61
C SER A 86 4.10 5.77 -2.01
N LEU A 87 4.06 5.54 -0.69
CA LEU A 87 5.20 5.05 0.10
C LEU A 87 4.93 3.73 0.83
N GLU A 88 3.79 3.11 0.57
CA GLU A 88 3.34 1.94 1.31
C GLU A 88 3.07 0.75 0.40
N ASP A 89 3.27 0.94 -0.90
CA ASP A 89 3.17 -0.11 -1.91
C ASP A 89 4.42 -1.01 -1.94
N PRO A 90 4.25 -2.28 -2.31
CA PRO A 90 3.01 -2.94 -2.71
C PRO A 90 2.24 -3.49 -1.49
N VAL A 91 2.82 -3.36 -0.29
CA VAL A 91 2.41 -4.01 0.96
C VAL A 91 1.01 -3.59 1.39
N HIS A 92 0.70 -2.30 1.28
CA HIS A 92 -0.53 -1.71 1.78
C HIS A 92 -1.45 -1.16 0.66
N THR A 93 -1.20 -1.55 -0.58
CA THR A 93 -1.94 -1.11 -1.78
C THR A 93 -3.46 -1.16 -1.59
N GLU A 94 -3.95 -2.31 -1.10
CA GLU A 94 -5.38 -2.62 -1.05
C GLU A 94 -6.18 -1.72 -0.09
N LEU A 95 -5.58 -1.36 1.04
CA LEU A 95 -6.28 -0.63 2.12
C LEU A 95 -5.90 0.84 2.19
N TRP A 96 -4.68 1.21 1.80
CA TRP A 96 -4.16 2.57 1.98
C TRP A 96 -4.13 3.30 0.65
N SER A 97 -3.37 2.82 -0.32
CA SER A 97 -3.20 3.49 -1.62
C SER A 97 -4.52 3.56 -2.40
N LYS A 98 -5.25 2.44 -2.55
CA LYS A 98 -6.56 2.44 -3.20
C LYS A 98 -7.58 3.32 -2.49
N TYR A 99 -7.54 3.39 -1.15
CA TYR A 99 -8.41 4.30 -0.39
C TYR A 99 -8.09 5.77 -0.69
N MET A 100 -6.81 6.15 -0.72
CA MET A 100 -6.39 7.50 -1.09
C MET A 100 -6.87 7.84 -2.52
N ILE A 101 -6.66 6.93 -3.47
CA ILE A 101 -7.06 7.15 -4.87
C ILE A 101 -8.57 7.38 -4.98
N GLU A 102 -9.35 6.54 -4.32
CA GLU A 102 -10.80 6.62 -4.36
C GLU A 102 -11.34 7.93 -3.76
N GLN A 103 -10.83 8.31 -2.59
CA GLN A 103 -11.40 9.43 -1.84
C GLN A 103 -10.85 10.77 -2.35
N ALA A 104 -9.56 10.86 -2.68
CA ALA A 104 -8.90 12.11 -3.07
C ALA A 104 -8.80 12.31 -4.59
N THR A 105 -8.90 11.23 -5.39
CA THR A 105 -8.82 11.25 -6.86
C THR A 105 -7.62 12.06 -7.39
N PRO A 106 -6.37 11.64 -7.08
CA PRO A 106 -5.18 12.37 -7.51
C PRO A 106 -5.07 12.44 -9.03
N ASP A 107 -4.48 13.53 -9.52
CA ASP A 107 -4.21 13.72 -10.95
C ASP A 107 -2.97 12.94 -11.43
N TYR A 108 -2.02 12.71 -10.53
CA TYR A 108 -0.80 11.95 -10.79
C TYR A 108 -0.35 11.18 -9.54
N VAL A 109 0.19 9.99 -9.74
CA VAL A 109 0.80 9.19 -8.67
C VAL A 109 2.28 8.97 -8.93
N VAL A 110 3.12 9.21 -7.93
CA VAL A 110 4.49 8.70 -7.94
C VAL A 110 4.65 7.58 -6.93
N THR A 111 5.41 6.54 -7.28
CA THR A 111 5.67 5.39 -6.40
C THR A 111 7.16 5.21 -6.16
N HIS A 112 7.54 4.79 -4.96
CA HIS A 112 8.95 4.52 -4.65
C HIS A 112 9.43 3.12 -5.06
N GLU A 113 8.54 2.25 -5.54
CA GLU A 113 8.88 0.91 -6.01
C GLU A 113 8.90 0.91 -7.53
N TYR A 114 10.03 0.50 -8.10
CA TYR A 114 10.20 0.54 -9.54
C TYR A 114 9.30 -0.47 -10.24
N GLY A 115 8.58 -0.01 -11.27
CA GLY A 115 7.64 -0.82 -12.05
C GLY A 115 6.23 -0.87 -11.44
N PHE A 116 6.04 -0.36 -10.22
CA PHE A 116 4.72 -0.35 -9.59
C PHE A 116 3.79 0.73 -10.17
N GLU A 117 4.32 1.69 -10.95
CA GLU A 117 3.53 2.66 -11.71
C GLU A 117 2.53 1.99 -12.67
N ALA A 118 2.84 0.78 -13.17
CA ALA A 118 1.97 0.01 -14.03
C ALA A 118 0.61 -0.33 -13.37
N PHE A 119 0.60 -0.52 -12.03
CA PHE A 119 -0.64 -0.72 -11.28
C PHE A 119 -1.55 0.51 -11.37
N TYR A 120 -0.98 1.70 -11.21
CA TYR A 120 -1.74 2.96 -11.30
C TYR A 120 -2.19 3.26 -12.73
N HIS A 121 -1.40 2.90 -13.73
CA HIS A 121 -1.83 2.99 -15.13
C HIS A 121 -3.06 2.12 -15.39
N GLN A 122 -3.11 0.89 -14.85
CA GLN A 122 -4.30 0.03 -14.95
C GLN A 122 -5.53 0.66 -14.29
N LEU A 123 -5.36 1.50 -13.27
CA LEU A 123 -6.44 2.30 -12.68
C LEU A 123 -6.85 3.51 -13.53
N GLY A 124 -6.19 3.76 -14.66
CA GLY A 124 -6.43 4.92 -15.52
C GLY A 124 -5.83 6.22 -14.99
N ILE A 125 -4.77 6.11 -14.18
CA ILE A 125 -4.13 7.23 -13.49
C ILE A 125 -2.70 7.39 -14.02
N PRO A 126 -2.29 8.58 -14.49
CA PRO A 126 -0.90 8.89 -14.78
C PRO A 126 0.00 8.59 -13.59
N ALA A 127 1.10 7.88 -13.82
CA ALA A 127 2.03 7.56 -12.76
C ALA A 127 3.47 7.39 -13.22
N GLY A 128 4.40 7.59 -12.29
CA GLY A 128 5.84 7.43 -12.50
C GLY A 128 6.59 6.94 -11.27
N TYR A 129 7.85 6.59 -11.47
CA TYR A 129 8.75 6.16 -10.40
C TYR A 129 9.42 7.38 -9.75
N LEU A 130 9.40 7.44 -8.41
CA LEU A 130 10.13 8.43 -7.63
C LEU A 130 10.66 7.80 -6.33
N PRO A 131 11.95 7.43 -6.28
CA PRO A 131 12.52 6.84 -5.07
C PRO A 131 12.70 7.87 -3.97
N LEU A 132 12.86 7.37 -2.74
CA LEU A 132 13.31 8.20 -1.62
C LEU A 132 14.74 8.72 -1.86
N ALA A 133 15.18 9.62 -0.99
CA ALA A 133 16.44 10.33 -1.15
C ALA A 133 17.01 10.79 0.20
N CYS A 134 18.20 11.35 0.20
CA CYS A 134 18.77 12.04 1.35
C CYS A 134 18.56 13.56 1.26
N TYR A 135 18.69 14.23 2.40
CA TYR A 135 18.84 15.67 2.49
C TYR A 135 20.25 15.99 3.02
N PRO A 136 21.20 16.46 2.19
CA PRO A 136 22.62 16.56 2.56
C PRO A 136 22.91 17.40 3.81
N THR A 137 22.15 18.49 4.03
CA THR A 137 22.32 19.34 5.22
C THR A 137 22.12 18.56 6.51
N LEU A 138 21.19 17.59 6.54
CA LEU A 138 20.98 16.72 7.71
C LEU A 138 21.83 15.44 7.65
N HIS A 139 21.90 14.83 6.47
CA HIS A 139 22.57 13.56 6.21
C HIS A 139 23.95 13.82 5.61
N HIS A 140 24.91 14.14 6.49
CA HIS A 140 26.33 14.32 6.17
C HIS A 140 27.18 13.61 7.22
N SER A 141 28.47 13.42 6.91
CA SER A 141 29.43 12.82 7.84
C SER A 141 29.62 13.70 9.07
N ARG A 142 29.48 13.12 10.25
CA ARG A 142 29.70 13.78 11.55
C ARG A 142 30.95 13.23 12.24
N PRO A 143 31.53 13.98 13.20
CA PRO A 143 32.56 13.45 14.09
C PRO A 143 32.08 12.18 14.80
N LEU A 144 33.03 11.29 15.10
CA LEU A 144 32.73 10.07 15.87
C LEU A 144 32.25 10.44 17.28
N GLU A 145 31.11 9.91 17.67
CA GLU A 145 30.53 10.12 19.00
C GLU A 145 30.65 8.83 19.82
N ALA A 146 31.31 8.89 20.97
CA ALA A 146 31.64 7.71 21.77
C ALA A 146 30.42 6.84 22.12
N ASN A 147 29.26 7.47 22.36
CA ASN A 147 28.02 6.77 22.74
C ASN A 147 27.37 5.99 21.56
N TYR A 148 27.75 6.29 20.32
CA TYR A 148 27.21 5.64 19.12
C TYR A 148 28.23 4.75 18.39
N GLN A 149 29.46 4.64 18.91
CA GLN A 149 30.47 3.79 18.27
C GLN A 149 30.08 2.32 18.32
N ALA A 150 30.11 1.69 17.14
CA ALA A 150 29.89 0.26 16.97
C ALA A 150 30.65 -0.24 15.74
N ASP A 151 31.01 -1.53 15.73
CA ASP A 151 31.50 -2.17 14.52
C ASP A 151 30.38 -2.29 13.49
N ILE A 152 29.18 -2.65 13.94
CA ILE A 152 28.02 -2.86 13.10
C ILE A 152 26.82 -2.15 13.72
N ALA A 153 26.05 -1.43 12.93
CA ALA A 153 24.77 -0.86 13.35
C ALA A 153 23.61 -1.23 12.44
N LEU A 154 22.41 -1.25 13.00
CA LEU A 154 21.14 -1.33 12.30
C LEU A 154 20.18 -0.31 12.89
N VAL A 155 19.65 0.58 12.05
CA VAL A 155 18.68 1.61 12.47
C VAL A 155 17.34 1.35 11.79
N GLY A 156 16.28 1.21 12.58
CA GLY A 156 14.92 1.12 12.09
C GLY A 156 14.01 0.35 13.02
N ASN A 157 12.71 0.64 12.96
CA ASN A 157 11.74 -0.11 13.76
C ASN A 157 11.52 -1.51 13.18
N TYR A 158 11.46 -2.49 14.08
CA TYR A 158 10.89 -3.79 13.81
C TYR A 158 9.41 -3.77 14.15
N SER A 159 8.58 -4.13 13.18
CA SER A 159 7.19 -4.50 13.40
C SER A 159 7.09 -5.99 13.09
N PRO A 160 6.43 -6.80 13.94
CA PRO A 160 6.12 -8.18 13.62
C PRO A 160 5.17 -8.22 12.41
N ILE A 161 5.75 -8.28 11.23
CA ILE A 161 5.03 -8.45 9.98
C ILE A 161 4.96 -9.95 9.70
N LEU A 162 3.75 -10.42 9.39
CA LEU A 162 3.54 -11.79 8.91
C LEU A 162 4.47 -12.05 7.71
N PRO A 163 5.26 -13.14 7.69
CA PRO A 163 6.14 -13.48 6.56
C PRO A 163 5.41 -13.46 5.21
N GLU A 164 4.11 -13.77 5.20
CA GLU A 164 3.25 -13.75 4.02
C GLU A 164 3.04 -12.35 3.44
N LEU A 165 3.13 -11.30 4.26
CA LEU A 165 2.90 -9.91 3.83
C LEU A 165 4.17 -9.27 3.23
N CYS A 166 5.33 -9.52 3.84
CA CYS A 166 6.62 -8.98 3.38
C CYS A 166 7.69 -10.09 3.35
N PRO A 167 7.55 -11.10 2.48
CA PRO A 167 8.43 -12.28 2.48
C PRO A 167 9.88 -11.92 2.24
N PHE A 168 10.15 -10.96 1.35
CA PHE A 168 11.51 -10.51 1.06
C PHE A 168 12.17 -9.86 2.27
N ARG A 169 11.47 -8.96 2.99
CA ARG A 169 11.99 -8.35 4.22
C ARG A 169 12.29 -9.40 5.28
N TYR A 170 11.40 -10.38 5.46
CA TYR A 170 11.58 -11.46 6.42
C TYR A 170 12.82 -12.30 6.08
N ALA A 171 12.98 -12.71 4.82
CA ALA A 171 14.17 -13.41 4.34
C ALA A 171 15.44 -12.57 4.53
N GLY A 172 15.36 -11.26 4.28
CA GLY A 172 16.45 -10.32 4.52
C GLY A 172 16.89 -10.24 5.99
N LEU A 173 15.94 -10.22 6.94
CA LEU A 173 16.25 -10.30 8.37
C LEU A 173 16.94 -11.62 8.73
N LYS A 174 16.44 -12.75 8.21
CA LYS A 174 17.06 -14.07 8.42
C LYS A 174 18.46 -14.17 7.87
N ARG A 175 18.73 -13.57 6.72
CA ARG A 175 20.02 -13.65 6.05
C ARG A 175 21.04 -12.65 6.57
N LEU A 176 20.63 -11.41 6.83
CA LEU A 176 21.53 -10.35 7.27
C LEU A 176 21.64 -10.25 8.79
N VAL A 177 20.54 -10.38 9.53
CA VAL A 177 20.48 -10.02 10.95
C VAL A 177 20.69 -11.24 11.85
N ASP A 178 20.02 -12.37 11.61
CA ASP A 178 20.12 -13.55 12.48
C ASP A 178 21.57 -14.03 12.72
N PRO A 179 22.47 -14.08 11.71
CA PRO A 179 23.86 -14.46 11.95
C PRO A 179 24.61 -13.44 12.83
N LEU A 180 24.35 -12.14 12.61
CA LEU A 180 24.99 -11.05 13.37
C LEU A 180 24.52 -10.99 14.83
N LEU A 181 23.32 -11.48 15.11
CA LEU A 181 22.81 -11.61 16.48
C LEU A 181 23.54 -12.69 17.29
N LYS A 182 24.22 -13.65 16.64
CA LYS A 182 24.82 -14.83 17.28
C LYS A 182 26.35 -14.79 17.36
N GLN A 183 27.00 -14.08 16.44
CA GLN A 183 28.47 -13.94 16.40
C GLN A 183 29.03 -13.27 17.67
N GLN A 184 30.30 -13.52 18.03
CA GLN A 184 30.93 -13.01 19.26
C GLN A 184 32.14 -12.09 19.01
N GLU A 185 32.46 -11.81 17.76
CA GLU A 185 33.68 -11.09 17.37
C GLU A 185 33.48 -9.57 17.40
N TYR A 186 32.36 -9.08 16.87
CA TYR A 186 32.11 -7.67 16.62
C TYR A 186 30.95 -7.12 17.46
N SER A 187 31.02 -5.84 17.82
CA SER A 187 29.89 -5.13 18.44
C SER A 187 28.78 -4.90 17.44
N PHE A 188 27.53 -5.23 17.83
CA PHE A 188 26.36 -5.03 16.98
C PHE A 188 25.30 -4.23 17.72
N HIS A 189 25.07 -2.99 17.28
CA HIS A 189 24.09 -2.09 17.88
C HIS A 189 22.83 -2.00 17.01
N ILE A 190 21.67 -2.13 17.64
CA ILE A 190 20.38 -2.02 16.95
C ILE A 190 19.57 -0.89 17.59
N TYR A 191 19.10 0.06 16.77
CA TYR A 191 18.31 1.22 17.20
C TYR A 191 16.90 1.14 16.61
N GLY A 192 15.88 1.32 17.45
CA GLY A 192 14.47 1.35 17.05
C GLY A 192 13.55 0.53 17.95
N ALA A 193 12.24 0.70 17.76
CA ALA A 193 11.23 -0.04 18.49
C ALA A 193 11.10 -1.50 18.00
N GLY A 194 10.59 -2.38 18.88
CA GLY A 194 10.17 -3.76 18.54
C GLY A 194 11.27 -4.82 18.50
N TRP A 195 12.55 -4.46 18.51
CA TRP A 195 13.63 -5.45 18.40
C TRP A 195 13.70 -6.47 19.54
N ARG A 196 13.27 -6.10 20.75
CA ARG A 196 13.14 -7.05 21.88
C ARG A 196 12.17 -8.19 21.54
N ASP A 197 11.09 -7.91 20.82
CA ASP A 197 10.16 -8.95 20.36
C ASP A 197 10.74 -9.84 19.27
N TYR A 198 11.63 -9.30 18.43
CA TYR A 198 12.31 -10.10 17.40
C TYR A 198 13.28 -11.11 18.02
N ILE A 199 14.07 -10.68 19.01
CA ILE A 199 15.17 -11.50 19.56
C ILE A 199 14.75 -12.46 20.66
N LYS A 200 13.56 -12.30 21.27
CA LYS A 200 13.15 -13.06 22.47
C LYS A 200 13.22 -14.58 22.35
N ASN A 201 13.14 -15.12 21.14
CA ASN A 201 13.15 -16.56 20.87
C ASN A 201 14.49 -17.07 20.32
N ILE A 202 15.55 -16.25 20.34
CA ILE A 202 16.88 -16.63 19.86
C ILE A 202 17.71 -17.14 21.04
N SER A 203 18.08 -18.43 21.00
CA SER A 203 18.68 -19.15 22.15
C SER A 203 20.10 -18.71 22.52
N SER A 204 20.85 -18.11 21.58
CA SER A 204 22.28 -17.82 21.77
C SER A 204 22.62 -16.47 21.17
N LEU A 205 22.28 -15.40 21.89
CA LEU A 205 22.60 -14.04 21.52
C LEU A 205 24.07 -13.70 21.81
N SER A 206 24.64 -12.80 21.01
CA SER A 206 25.96 -12.24 21.21
C SER A 206 26.07 -11.51 22.54
N SER A 207 27.19 -11.70 23.25
CA SER A 207 27.54 -10.88 24.41
C SER A 207 27.84 -9.41 24.04
N LYS A 208 28.06 -9.13 22.75
CA LYS A 208 28.36 -7.81 22.18
C LYS A 208 27.16 -7.17 21.45
N LEU A 209 25.98 -7.76 21.57
CA LEU A 209 24.73 -7.18 21.04
C LEU A 209 24.19 -6.12 22.00
N VAL A 210 23.90 -4.93 21.49
CA VAL A 210 23.22 -3.87 22.24
C VAL A 210 21.94 -3.46 21.49
N VAL A 211 20.79 -3.66 22.13
CA VAL A 211 19.49 -3.24 21.59
C VAL A 211 19.04 -1.96 22.28
N HIS A 212 19.15 -0.87 21.55
CA HIS A 212 18.72 0.47 21.93
C HIS A 212 17.23 0.67 21.64
N GLY A 213 16.64 1.70 22.25
CA GLY A 213 15.28 2.14 21.94
C GLY A 213 15.21 3.00 20.67
N THR A 214 14.11 3.73 20.52
CA THR A 214 13.98 4.78 19.52
C THR A 214 14.91 5.94 19.85
N ILE A 215 15.50 6.56 18.83
CA ILE A 215 16.34 7.76 18.97
C ILE A 215 15.73 8.94 18.19
N PRO A 216 16.00 10.18 18.59
CA PRO A 216 15.61 11.36 17.82
C PRO A 216 16.10 11.30 16.38
N TYR A 217 15.29 11.78 15.43
CA TYR A 217 15.61 11.68 14.00
C TYR A 217 16.92 12.42 13.66
N GLN A 218 17.19 13.55 14.32
CA GLN A 218 18.39 14.37 14.11
C GLN A 218 19.67 13.69 14.60
N GLU A 219 19.58 12.70 15.49
CA GLU A 219 20.72 11.94 16.02
C GLU A 219 21.06 10.72 15.15
N ILE A 220 20.12 10.26 14.31
CA ILE A 220 20.34 9.10 13.43
C ILE A 220 21.62 9.23 12.57
N PRO A 221 21.93 10.39 11.95
CA PRO A 221 23.18 10.54 11.20
C PRO A 221 24.44 10.30 12.05
N SER A 222 24.43 10.67 13.35
CA SER A 222 25.56 10.43 14.25
C SER A 222 25.78 8.93 14.50
N VAL A 223 24.71 8.13 14.55
CA VAL A 223 24.82 6.66 14.58
C VAL A 223 25.49 6.12 13.33
N TYR A 224 25.03 6.56 12.15
CA TYR A 224 25.62 6.13 10.89
C TYR A 224 27.09 6.54 10.78
N SER A 225 27.45 7.79 11.09
CA SER A 225 28.83 8.27 11.04
C SER A 225 29.75 7.60 12.06
N SER A 226 29.21 7.17 13.21
CA SER A 226 29.99 6.51 14.28
C SER A 226 30.12 5.00 14.12
N SER A 227 29.38 4.40 13.18
CA SER A 227 29.39 2.96 12.92
C SER A 227 30.33 2.61 11.78
N LYS A 228 31.15 1.56 11.93
CA LYS A 228 32.05 1.12 10.84
C LYS A 228 31.21 0.60 9.66
N LEU A 229 30.25 -0.28 9.92
CA LEU A 229 29.29 -0.79 8.94
C LEU A 229 27.85 -0.55 9.39
N THR A 230 26.96 -0.27 8.43
CA THR A 230 25.51 -0.22 8.69
C THR A 230 24.78 -1.26 7.85
N ILE A 231 23.84 -1.99 8.44
CA ILE A 231 23.02 -2.99 7.76
C ILE A 231 21.77 -2.33 7.16
N GLY A 232 21.62 -2.43 5.84
CA GLY A 232 20.46 -1.97 5.09
C GLY A 232 19.45 -3.10 4.84
N ILE A 233 18.25 -2.99 5.39
CA ILE A 233 17.13 -3.90 5.12
C ILE A 233 16.17 -3.28 4.11
N GLN A 234 15.84 -4.03 3.05
CA GLN A 234 14.86 -3.63 2.04
C GLN A 234 13.52 -4.36 2.24
N ASN A 235 12.43 -3.74 1.77
CA ASN A 235 11.08 -4.31 1.88
C ASN A 235 10.74 -5.25 0.70
N SER A 236 11.29 -4.95 -0.49
CA SER A 236 11.05 -5.65 -1.77
C SER A 236 12.35 -5.64 -2.61
N PRO A 237 12.56 -6.59 -3.53
CA PRO A 237 13.69 -6.55 -4.47
C PRO A 237 13.76 -5.29 -5.33
N GLN A 238 12.64 -4.62 -5.58
CA GLN A 238 12.53 -3.45 -6.48
C GLN A 238 12.54 -2.10 -5.75
N LEU A 239 12.76 -2.11 -4.43
CA LEU A 239 12.58 -0.96 -3.55
C LEU A 239 13.84 -0.71 -2.71
N LEU A 240 14.29 0.55 -2.68
CA LEU A 240 15.27 1.01 -1.71
C LEU A 240 14.59 1.80 -0.59
N THR A 241 14.81 1.39 0.65
CA THR A 241 14.24 2.09 1.81
C THR A 241 14.96 3.41 2.04
N ARG A 242 14.28 4.36 2.70
CA ARG A 242 14.83 5.67 3.07
C ARG A 242 16.24 5.56 3.68
N ARG A 243 16.41 4.60 4.59
CA ARG A 243 17.64 4.34 5.33
C ARG A 243 18.85 4.09 4.43
N THR A 244 18.66 3.51 3.23
CA THR A 244 19.75 3.35 2.27
C THR A 244 20.40 4.69 1.95
N PHE A 245 19.58 5.68 1.60
CA PHE A 245 20.04 7.03 1.24
C PHE A 245 20.51 7.82 2.46
N GLU A 246 19.79 7.76 3.58
CA GLU A 246 20.15 8.48 4.80
C GLU A 246 21.48 7.98 5.38
N ALA A 247 21.69 6.66 5.42
CA ALA A 247 22.91 6.05 5.95
C ALA A 247 24.13 6.39 5.09
N MET A 248 24.03 6.17 3.78
CA MET A 248 25.11 6.51 2.84
C MET A 248 25.39 8.02 2.83
N GLY A 249 24.34 8.86 2.83
CA GLY A 249 24.47 10.31 2.95
C GLY A 249 25.17 10.73 4.24
N SER A 250 24.99 10.00 5.34
CA SER A 250 25.64 10.26 6.63
C SER A 250 27.04 9.65 6.77
N GLY A 251 27.62 9.11 5.69
CA GLY A 251 29.03 8.71 5.66
C GLY A 251 29.35 7.35 6.28
N THR A 252 28.40 6.42 6.32
CA THR A 252 28.68 5.02 6.72
C THR A 252 28.96 4.12 5.51
N CYS A 253 29.67 3.03 5.72
CA CYS A 253 29.75 1.96 4.73
C CYS A 253 28.52 1.06 4.86
N LEU A 254 27.54 1.24 3.99
CA LEU A 254 26.31 0.46 3.98
C LEU A 254 26.57 -0.95 3.42
N LEU A 255 26.05 -1.97 4.10
CA LEU A 255 25.99 -3.35 3.65
C LEU A 255 24.52 -3.80 3.51
N THR A 256 24.15 -4.36 2.36
CA THR A 256 22.77 -4.83 2.10
C THR A 256 22.76 -6.04 1.16
N LEU A 257 21.58 -6.57 0.83
CA LEU A 257 21.46 -7.64 -0.16
C LEU A 257 21.68 -7.09 -1.57
N ASN A 258 22.29 -7.89 -2.45
CA ASN A 258 22.29 -7.56 -3.88
C ASN A 258 20.86 -7.73 -4.43
N THR A 259 20.22 -6.62 -4.81
CA THR A 259 18.85 -6.61 -5.35
C THR A 259 18.81 -5.81 -6.65
N PRO A 260 17.81 -6.05 -7.52
CA PRO A 260 17.58 -5.20 -8.69
C PRO A 260 17.50 -3.71 -8.36
N ALA A 261 16.92 -3.34 -7.21
CA ALA A 261 16.89 -1.96 -6.75
C ALA A 261 18.26 -1.39 -6.42
N VAL A 262 19.11 -2.17 -5.77
CA VAL A 262 20.49 -1.76 -5.48
C VAL A 262 21.26 -1.57 -6.79
N SER A 263 21.24 -2.55 -7.68
CA SER A 263 21.99 -2.52 -8.95
C SER A 263 21.50 -1.44 -9.91
N ARG A 264 20.24 -1.01 -9.81
CA ARG A 264 19.70 0.11 -10.60
C ARG A 264 20.32 1.46 -10.22
N HIS A 265 20.64 1.64 -8.93
CA HIS A 265 21.06 2.92 -8.39
C HIS A 265 22.54 2.96 -8.00
N PHE A 266 23.15 1.81 -7.69
CA PHE A 266 24.48 1.76 -7.10
C PHE A 266 25.33 0.63 -7.67
N ILE A 267 26.65 0.82 -7.57
CA ILE A 267 27.65 -0.17 -7.97
C ILE A 267 28.18 -0.85 -6.69
N SER A 268 28.12 -2.18 -6.67
CA SER A 268 28.61 -2.99 -5.54
C SER A 268 30.12 -2.84 -5.34
N ASP A 269 30.56 -2.83 -4.08
CA ASP A 269 31.94 -2.66 -3.62
C ASP A 269 32.61 -1.34 -4.07
N GLN A 270 31.82 -0.43 -4.63
CA GLN A 270 32.19 0.93 -5.01
C GLN A 270 31.40 1.96 -4.19
N HIS A 271 30.06 1.92 -4.24
CA HIS A 271 29.19 2.84 -3.51
C HIS A 271 28.73 2.27 -2.16
N LEU A 272 28.45 0.96 -2.14
CA LEU A 272 28.01 0.21 -0.98
C LEU A 272 28.48 -1.25 -1.11
N VAL A 273 28.38 -2.02 -0.04
CA VAL A 273 28.67 -3.46 -0.05
C VAL A 273 27.38 -4.24 -0.26
N THR A 274 27.38 -5.20 -1.20
CA THR A 274 26.27 -6.14 -1.36
C THR A 274 26.66 -7.55 -0.93
N ILE A 275 25.63 -8.34 -0.59
CA ILE A 275 25.75 -9.78 -0.38
C ILE A 275 24.93 -10.51 -1.44
N ASP A 276 25.58 -11.37 -2.21
CA ASP A 276 24.97 -12.29 -3.18
C ASP A 276 24.42 -13.55 -2.51
N GLU A 277 23.45 -14.21 -3.14
CA GLU A 277 22.58 -15.23 -2.53
C GLU A 277 23.34 -16.32 -1.73
N ASP A 278 24.48 -16.75 -2.26
CA ASP A 278 25.38 -17.77 -1.75
C ASP A 278 26.47 -17.24 -0.80
N GLU A 279 26.62 -15.92 -0.65
CA GLU A 279 27.62 -15.32 0.22
C GLU A 279 27.20 -15.31 1.70
N SER A 280 28.17 -15.61 2.58
CA SER A 280 28.05 -15.51 4.03
C SER A 280 28.15 -14.06 4.50
N VAL A 281 27.13 -13.59 5.24
CA VAL A 281 27.16 -12.25 5.86
C VAL A 281 28.32 -12.09 6.84
N LEU A 282 28.68 -13.16 7.57
CA LEU A 282 29.76 -13.10 8.55
C LEU A 282 31.12 -12.92 7.86
N ASP A 283 31.33 -13.59 6.72
CA ASP A 283 32.58 -13.48 5.96
C ASP A 283 32.70 -12.10 5.31
N LYS A 284 31.61 -11.59 4.71
CA LYS A 284 31.59 -10.25 4.12
C LYS A 284 31.83 -9.16 5.16
N VAL A 285 31.16 -9.24 6.31
CA VAL A 285 31.35 -8.32 7.44
C VAL A 285 32.78 -8.40 7.96
N GLY A 286 33.31 -9.60 8.22
CA GLY A 286 34.67 -9.78 8.72
C GLY A 286 35.73 -9.24 7.76
N LYS A 287 35.55 -9.42 6.44
CA LYS A 287 36.39 -8.83 5.39
C LYS A 287 36.46 -7.30 5.54
N TYR A 288 35.31 -6.63 5.55
CA TYR A 288 35.25 -5.16 5.56
C TYR A 288 35.53 -4.51 6.92
N LEU A 289 35.39 -5.25 8.03
CA LEU A 289 35.83 -4.76 9.34
C LEU A 289 37.36 -4.79 9.48
N ARG A 290 38.03 -5.79 8.88
CA ARG A 290 39.50 -5.89 8.86
C ARG A 290 40.16 -4.94 7.84
N ASP A 291 39.47 -4.62 6.75
CA ASP A 291 39.98 -3.71 5.71
C ASP A 291 39.41 -2.28 5.87
N SER A 292 40.08 -1.47 6.68
CA SER A 292 39.70 -0.07 6.87
C SER A 292 39.83 0.76 5.60
N ALA A 293 40.86 0.54 4.80
CA ALA A 293 41.11 1.32 3.58
C ALA A 293 39.99 1.12 2.55
N ALA A 294 39.56 -0.12 2.30
CA ALA A 294 38.44 -0.40 1.42
C ALA A 294 37.15 0.22 1.92
N ARG A 295 36.87 0.13 3.23
CA ARG A 295 35.67 0.68 3.85
C ARG A 295 35.60 2.20 3.77
N GLU A 296 36.72 2.88 4.05
CA GLU A 296 36.83 4.35 3.92
C GLU A 296 36.66 4.80 2.46
N ARG A 297 37.22 4.04 1.52
CA ARG A 297 37.03 4.30 0.08
C ARG A 297 35.56 4.16 -0.33
N ILE A 298 34.91 3.05 0.04
CA ILE A 298 33.51 2.76 -0.33
C ILE A 298 32.58 3.80 0.28
N LYS A 299 32.70 4.10 1.59
CA LYS A 299 31.81 5.07 2.24
C LYS A 299 31.94 6.46 1.63
N ALA A 300 33.16 6.90 1.30
CA ALA A 300 33.40 8.22 0.70
C ALA A 300 32.82 8.32 -0.72
N GLN A 301 32.99 7.26 -1.53
CA GLN A 301 32.42 7.19 -2.88
C GLN A 301 30.89 7.12 -2.83
N GLY A 302 30.33 6.28 -1.96
CA GLY A 302 28.89 6.15 -1.76
C GLY A 302 28.23 7.46 -1.30
N GLN A 303 28.82 8.14 -0.31
CA GLN A 303 28.32 9.42 0.16
C GLN A 303 28.35 10.49 -0.94
N ARG A 304 29.49 10.63 -1.63
CA ARG A 304 29.61 11.58 -2.76
C ARG A 304 28.55 11.31 -3.82
N PHE A 305 28.35 10.05 -4.20
CA PHE A 305 27.39 9.67 -5.21
C PHE A 305 25.95 9.97 -4.79
N VAL A 306 25.58 9.65 -3.54
CA VAL A 306 24.24 9.95 -2.99
C VAL A 306 23.98 11.46 -2.91
N HIS A 307 24.96 12.26 -2.49
CA HIS A 307 24.86 13.72 -2.47
C HIS A 307 24.76 14.34 -3.87
N GLN A 308 25.22 13.64 -4.91
CA GLN A 308 25.16 14.12 -6.30
C GLN A 308 23.90 13.67 -7.05
N GLN A 309 23.35 12.49 -6.74
CA GLN A 309 22.34 11.82 -7.59
C GLN A 309 21.06 11.41 -6.83
N HIS A 310 21.10 11.42 -5.50
CA HIS A 310 20.01 10.91 -4.66
C HIS A 310 19.62 11.87 -3.54
N THR A 311 19.48 13.15 -3.87
CA THR A 311 18.98 14.17 -2.95
C THR A 311 17.48 14.43 -3.17
N TYR A 312 16.79 14.94 -2.14
CA TYR A 312 15.40 15.39 -2.31
C TYR A 312 15.29 16.55 -3.30
N GLN A 313 16.36 17.34 -3.51
CA GLN A 313 16.41 18.36 -4.56
C GLN A 313 16.27 17.70 -5.94
N GLU A 314 17.06 16.66 -6.23
CA GLU A 314 16.92 15.90 -7.48
C GLU A 314 15.51 15.30 -7.59
N ARG A 315 14.93 14.76 -6.51
CA ARG A 315 13.55 14.23 -6.53
C ARG A 315 12.48 15.27 -6.83
N LEU A 316 12.63 16.49 -6.31
CA LEU A 316 11.69 17.56 -6.63
C LEU A 316 11.83 18.02 -8.08
N LEU A 317 13.05 18.08 -8.62
CA LEU A 317 13.27 18.38 -10.03
C LEU A 317 12.67 17.29 -10.93
N ASP A 318 12.95 16.02 -10.65
CA ASP A 318 12.39 14.86 -11.35
C ASP A 318 10.85 14.90 -11.32
N LEU A 319 10.27 15.14 -10.13
CA LEU A 319 8.82 15.18 -9.97
C LEU A 319 8.20 16.33 -10.77
N ILE A 320 8.78 17.53 -10.69
CA ILE A 320 8.30 18.71 -11.42
C ILE A 320 8.34 18.44 -12.93
N GLU A 321 9.41 17.84 -13.43
CA GLU A 321 9.53 17.48 -14.84
C GLU A 321 8.45 16.47 -15.26
N GLN A 322 8.27 15.41 -14.48
CA GLN A 322 7.26 14.37 -14.75
C GLN A 322 5.84 14.95 -14.81
N ILE A 323 5.46 15.82 -13.87
CA ILE A 323 4.07 16.31 -13.78
C ILE A 323 3.79 17.53 -14.65
N LYS A 324 4.81 18.30 -15.07
CA LYS A 324 4.65 19.53 -15.87
C LYS A 324 3.69 19.38 -17.06
N PRO A 325 3.79 18.36 -17.93
CA PRO A 325 2.87 18.22 -19.06
C PRO A 325 1.42 17.94 -18.61
N HIS A 326 1.22 17.21 -17.50
CA HIS A 326 -0.10 16.92 -16.96
C HIS A 326 -0.73 18.13 -16.27
N VAL A 327 0.06 18.92 -15.54
CA VAL A 327 -0.37 20.21 -14.95
C VAL A 327 -0.85 21.16 -16.06
N GLN A 328 -0.07 21.28 -17.15
CA GLN A 328 -0.45 22.13 -18.27
C GLN A 328 -1.70 21.64 -19.00
N ALA A 329 -1.88 20.32 -19.12
CA ALA A 329 -3.09 19.74 -19.69
C ALA A 329 -4.32 20.07 -18.83
N LYS A 330 -4.24 19.89 -17.50
CA LYS A 330 -5.34 20.15 -16.58
C LYS A 330 -5.81 21.60 -16.64
N ARG A 331 -4.86 22.56 -16.62
CA ARG A 331 -5.15 24.01 -16.77
C ARG A 331 -5.80 24.38 -18.10
N ASN A 332 -5.68 23.52 -19.12
CA ASN A 332 -6.33 23.70 -20.41
C ASN A 332 -7.66 22.94 -20.51
N GLY A 333 -8.19 22.43 -19.39
CA GLY A 333 -9.40 21.59 -19.34
C GLY A 333 -9.22 20.21 -19.99
N LYS A 334 -7.99 19.69 -20.07
CA LYS A 334 -7.65 18.42 -20.71
C LYS A 334 -7.03 17.44 -19.72
N LYS A 335 -7.22 16.13 -19.99
CA LYS A 335 -6.47 15.06 -19.32
C LYS A 335 -5.45 14.48 -20.29
N LEU A 336 -4.17 14.48 -19.91
CA LEU A 336 -3.10 13.87 -20.70
C LEU A 336 -2.85 12.45 -20.20
N PHE A 337 -3.65 11.50 -20.67
CA PHE A 337 -3.43 10.07 -20.41
C PHE A 337 -4.17 9.22 -21.44
N ALA A 338 -3.45 8.30 -22.08
CA ALA A 338 -4.08 7.29 -22.92
C ALA A 338 -4.37 6.05 -22.08
N LEU A 339 -5.60 5.54 -22.12
CA LEU A 339 -5.94 4.33 -21.39
C LEU A 339 -5.07 3.14 -21.88
N PRO A 340 -4.47 2.37 -20.96
CA PRO A 340 -3.54 1.29 -21.26
C PRO A 340 -4.22 0.08 -21.93
N GLN A 341 -3.41 -0.93 -22.24
CA GLN A 341 -3.91 -2.21 -22.77
C GLN A 341 -4.83 -2.95 -21.79
N GLU A 342 -4.56 -2.83 -20.48
CA GLU A 342 -5.37 -3.44 -19.44
C GLU A 342 -5.87 -2.39 -18.46
N LEU A 343 -7.18 -2.37 -18.22
CA LEU A 343 -7.82 -1.49 -17.24
C LEU A 343 -8.34 -2.30 -16.05
N TYR A 344 -8.44 -1.65 -14.90
CA TYR A 344 -8.98 -2.23 -13.68
C TYR A 344 -10.06 -1.32 -13.10
N ARG A 345 -11.23 -1.91 -12.82
CA ARG A 345 -12.35 -1.25 -12.14
C ARG A 345 -12.85 -2.10 -10.98
N GLU A 346 -13.22 -1.46 -9.89
CA GLU A 346 -14.04 -2.06 -8.85
C GLU A 346 -15.44 -1.46 -8.88
N VAL A 347 -16.44 -2.33 -9.01
CA VAL A 347 -17.85 -1.99 -8.82
C VAL A 347 -18.24 -2.31 -7.39
N ARG A 348 -18.70 -1.32 -6.66
CA ARG A 348 -19.03 -1.41 -5.24
C ARG A 348 -20.54 -1.30 -5.01
N ARG A 349 -20.91 -1.08 -3.74
CA ARG A 349 -22.27 -0.96 -3.17
C ARG A 349 -23.34 -1.81 -3.85
N ALA A 350 -23.09 -3.11 -3.95
CA ALA A 350 -24.11 -4.06 -4.39
C ALA A 350 -25.42 -3.90 -3.61
N LYS A 351 -26.55 -4.01 -4.33
CA LYS A 351 -27.83 -4.33 -3.70
C LYS A 351 -27.67 -5.68 -3.00
N GLN A 352 -27.74 -5.67 -1.67
CA GLN A 352 -27.48 -6.82 -0.83
C GLN A 352 -28.72 -7.22 -0.03
N VAL A 353 -28.99 -8.52 0.05
CA VAL A 353 -30.09 -9.08 0.83
C VAL A 353 -29.70 -10.41 1.43
N THR A 354 -29.87 -10.57 2.74
CA THR A 354 -29.90 -11.89 3.39
C THR A 354 -31.34 -12.34 3.60
N VAL A 355 -31.66 -13.59 3.25
CA VAL A 355 -32.97 -14.21 3.48
C VAL A 355 -32.83 -15.44 4.37
N ASN A 356 -33.70 -15.60 5.38
CA ASN A 356 -33.75 -16.81 6.19
C ASN A 356 -34.87 -17.78 5.74
N GLN A 357 -34.94 -18.96 6.36
CA GLN A 357 -35.97 -19.98 6.07
C GLN A 357 -37.41 -19.54 6.34
N ARG A 358 -37.62 -18.50 7.15
CA ARG A 358 -38.93 -17.90 7.40
C ARG A 358 -39.21 -16.72 6.47
N HIS A 359 -38.47 -16.60 5.38
CA HIS A 359 -38.55 -15.52 4.39
C HIS A 359 -38.36 -14.11 4.97
N HIS A 360 -37.71 -13.98 6.13
CA HIS A 360 -37.35 -12.67 6.65
C HIS A 360 -36.16 -12.14 5.84
N VAL A 361 -36.37 -10.96 5.26
CA VAL A 361 -35.40 -10.24 4.42
C VAL A 361 -34.67 -9.22 5.28
N ARG A 362 -33.33 -9.28 5.27
CA ARG A 362 -32.42 -8.39 6.01
C ARG A 362 -31.41 -7.76 5.06
N PRO A 363 -31.66 -6.54 4.55
CA PRO A 363 -30.73 -5.85 3.65
C PRO A 363 -29.45 -5.36 4.34
N GLU A 364 -29.45 -5.26 5.67
CA GLU A 364 -28.39 -4.64 6.46
C GLU A 364 -27.25 -5.59 6.86
N ILE A 365 -27.35 -6.88 6.51
CA ILE A 365 -26.33 -7.88 6.82
C ILE A 365 -26.02 -8.76 5.61
N ILE A 366 -24.82 -9.33 5.62
CA ILE A 366 -24.45 -10.46 4.76
C ILE A 366 -24.06 -11.62 5.68
N GLN A 367 -24.97 -12.58 5.82
CA GLN A 367 -24.77 -13.75 6.66
C GLN A 367 -25.22 -15.01 5.94
N LEU A 368 -24.32 -16.00 5.90
CA LEU A 368 -24.62 -17.34 5.42
C LEU A 368 -24.65 -18.29 6.61
N LYS A 369 -25.65 -19.15 6.66
CA LYS A 369 -25.81 -20.14 7.73
C LYS A 369 -26.33 -21.44 7.14
N THR A 370 -25.82 -22.56 7.63
CA THR A 370 -26.24 -23.89 7.18
C THR A 370 -26.41 -24.84 8.36
N SER A 371 -27.13 -25.93 8.15
CA SER A 371 -27.24 -27.06 9.08
C SER A 371 -27.32 -28.36 8.29
N SER A 372 -26.24 -29.13 8.29
CA SER A 372 -26.16 -30.43 7.60
C SER A 372 -26.61 -30.33 6.14
N GLN A 373 -25.87 -29.53 5.39
CA GLN A 373 -26.06 -29.20 3.98
C GLN A 373 -27.32 -28.38 3.63
N ARG A 374 -28.25 -28.20 4.58
CA ARG A 374 -29.45 -27.38 4.40
C ARG A 374 -29.17 -25.89 4.69
N PRO A 375 -29.32 -24.99 3.70
CA PRO A 375 -29.19 -23.56 3.93
C PRO A 375 -30.24 -23.07 4.94
N LEU A 376 -29.79 -22.34 5.96
CA LEU A 376 -30.62 -21.64 6.94
C LEU A 376 -30.72 -20.14 6.62
N GLU A 377 -29.65 -19.58 6.05
CA GLU A 377 -29.58 -18.20 5.57
C GLU A 377 -28.78 -18.14 4.27
N GLU A 378 -29.30 -17.34 3.34
CA GLU A 378 -28.86 -17.24 1.95
C GLU A 378 -28.68 -15.77 1.60
N VAL A 379 -27.75 -15.45 0.69
CA VAL A 379 -27.43 -14.06 0.32
C VAL A 379 -27.62 -13.83 -1.17
N PHE A 380 -28.23 -12.70 -1.52
CA PHE A 380 -28.31 -12.17 -2.88
C PHE A 380 -27.51 -10.87 -2.97
N LEU A 381 -26.64 -10.75 -3.99
CA LEU A 381 -25.87 -9.54 -4.30
C LEU A 381 -26.09 -9.15 -5.76
N LYS A 382 -26.41 -7.89 -6.06
CA LYS A 382 -26.45 -7.38 -7.44
C LYS A 382 -25.59 -6.13 -7.56
N PHE A 383 -24.57 -6.19 -8.43
CA PHE A 383 -23.66 -5.08 -8.75
C PHE A 383 -24.17 -4.34 -9.99
N ALA A 384 -24.12 -3.01 -9.98
CA ALA A 384 -24.46 -2.18 -11.13
C ALA A 384 -23.25 -2.13 -12.08
N MET A 385 -23.30 -2.94 -13.14
CA MET A 385 -22.24 -2.99 -14.14
C MET A 385 -22.62 -2.26 -15.40
N GLU A 386 -21.64 -1.59 -15.99
CA GLU A 386 -21.75 -0.91 -17.28
C GLU A 386 -20.64 -1.39 -18.21
N PRO A 387 -20.92 -1.63 -19.50
CA PRO A 387 -19.90 -1.95 -20.49
C PRO A 387 -18.87 -0.83 -20.63
N VAL A 388 -17.61 -1.20 -20.88
CA VAL A 388 -16.52 -0.24 -21.12
C VAL A 388 -16.23 -0.15 -22.61
N LYS A 389 -16.48 1.01 -23.21
CA LYS A 389 -16.32 1.21 -24.66
C LYS A 389 -14.87 0.96 -25.09
N GLY A 390 -14.67 0.09 -26.08
CA GLY A 390 -13.35 -0.26 -26.61
C GLY A 390 -12.56 -1.29 -25.79
N TYR A 391 -13.17 -1.83 -24.74
CA TYR A 391 -12.61 -2.85 -23.88
C TYR A 391 -13.55 -4.06 -23.74
N ARG A 392 -13.02 -5.19 -23.29
CA ARG A 392 -13.81 -6.36 -22.89
C ARG A 392 -13.30 -6.92 -21.57
N ILE A 393 -14.16 -7.56 -20.79
CA ILE A 393 -13.77 -8.22 -19.54
C ILE A 393 -12.77 -9.35 -19.84
N LYS A 394 -11.54 -9.16 -19.39
CA LYS A 394 -10.50 -10.20 -19.35
C LYS A 394 -10.74 -11.13 -18.17
N GLN A 395 -10.98 -10.55 -16.99
CA GLN A 395 -11.21 -11.23 -15.73
C GLN A 395 -12.26 -10.48 -14.89
N ALA A 396 -13.14 -11.21 -14.22
CA ALA A 396 -14.06 -10.64 -13.23
C ALA A 396 -14.09 -11.49 -11.96
N ARG A 397 -14.13 -10.84 -10.80
CA ARG A 397 -14.09 -11.50 -9.50
C ARG A 397 -14.97 -10.80 -8.47
N CYS A 398 -15.87 -11.53 -7.81
CA CYS A 398 -16.55 -11.04 -6.62
C CYS A 398 -15.63 -11.27 -5.40
N THR A 399 -15.35 -10.20 -4.66
CA THR A 399 -14.53 -10.23 -3.44
C THR A 399 -15.39 -9.88 -2.23
N LEU A 400 -15.37 -10.76 -1.21
CA LEU A 400 -16.06 -10.60 0.06
C LEU A 400 -15.05 -10.65 1.21
N PHE A 401 -15.23 -9.78 2.21
CA PHE A 401 -14.39 -9.78 3.41
C PHE A 401 -15.12 -10.37 4.61
N ALA A 402 -14.59 -11.44 5.20
CA ALA A 402 -15.19 -12.05 6.38
C ALA A 402 -15.06 -11.13 7.60
N ASN A 403 -16.19 -10.83 8.22
CA ASN A 403 -16.28 -10.08 9.47
C ASN A 403 -16.21 -11.00 10.70
N LYS A 404 -16.82 -12.19 10.62
CA LYS A 404 -16.79 -13.21 11.66
C LYS A 404 -17.03 -14.59 11.05
N ARG A 405 -16.37 -15.61 11.61
CA ARG A 405 -16.55 -17.00 11.21
C ARG A 405 -16.77 -17.90 12.43
N MET A 406 -17.65 -18.90 12.31
CA MET A 406 -17.80 -19.99 13.29
C MET A 406 -17.18 -21.30 12.74
N SER A 407 -17.01 -22.30 13.61
CA SER A 407 -16.19 -23.50 13.37
C SER A 407 -16.75 -24.44 12.30
N GLY A 408 -15.89 -24.98 11.43
CA GLY A 408 -16.22 -26.09 10.52
C GLY A 408 -15.29 -26.20 9.31
N GLN A 409 -15.33 -27.34 8.61
CA GLN A 409 -14.98 -27.39 7.18
C GLN A 409 -16.27 -27.06 6.42
N ALA A 410 -16.28 -25.91 5.78
CA ALA A 410 -17.43 -25.42 5.04
C ALA A 410 -16.95 -24.72 3.77
N GLU A 411 -17.82 -24.64 2.78
CA GLU A 411 -17.57 -23.96 1.53
C GLU A 411 -18.74 -23.04 1.19
N VAL A 412 -18.42 -21.93 0.55
CA VAL A 412 -19.40 -21.00 0.03
C VAL A 412 -19.55 -21.28 -1.46
N GLU A 413 -20.76 -21.64 -1.87
CA GLU A 413 -21.12 -21.76 -3.26
C GLU A 413 -21.72 -20.44 -3.74
N CYS A 414 -21.34 -20.02 -4.94
CA CYS A 414 -21.88 -18.87 -5.64
C CYS A 414 -22.58 -19.35 -6.92
N TYR A 415 -23.80 -18.88 -7.15
CA TYR A 415 -24.62 -19.16 -8.33
C TYR A 415 -24.97 -17.86 -9.06
N GLN A 416 -25.17 -17.95 -10.37
CA GLN A 416 -25.72 -16.85 -11.16
C GLN A 416 -27.24 -16.81 -10.98
N VAL A 417 -27.79 -15.60 -10.80
CA VAL A 417 -29.24 -15.39 -10.81
C VAL A 417 -29.68 -15.14 -12.25
N LEU A 418 -30.74 -15.83 -12.69
CA LEU A 418 -31.22 -15.87 -14.09
C LEU A 418 -32.60 -15.22 -14.28
N SER A 419 -33.19 -14.67 -13.22
CA SER A 419 -34.45 -13.93 -13.29
C SER A 419 -34.51 -12.86 -12.23
N ASP A 420 -35.38 -11.87 -12.43
CA ASP A 420 -35.52 -10.74 -11.51
C ASP A 420 -35.95 -11.14 -10.09
N TRP A 421 -35.58 -10.30 -9.13
CA TRP A 421 -35.91 -10.45 -7.71
C TRP A 421 -35.93 -9.11 -6.97
N ASP A 422 -36.84 -9.04 -6.00
CA ASP A 422 -36.96 -7.91 -5.10
C ASP A 422 -37.24 -8.36 -3.66
N ASN A 423 -37.23 -7.40 -2.73
CA ASN A 423 -37.42 -7.70 -1.32
C ASN A 423 -38.83 -8.26 -1.03
N ASN A 424 -39.85 -7.88 -1.81
CA ASN A 424 -41.22 -8.34 -1.63
C ASN A 424 -41.40 -9.76 -2.16
N SER A 425 -40.85 -10.08 -3.33
CA SER A 425 -40.87 -11.44 -3.88
C SER A 425 -40.15 -12.41 -2.95
N LEU A 426 -39.02 -12.01 -2.38
CA LEU A 426 -38.28 -12.86 -1.44
C LEU A 426 -39.01 -13.07 -0.10
N LYS A 427 -39.75 -12.06 0.39
CA LYS A 427 -40.59 -12.12 1.60
C LYS A 427 -41.77 -13.09 1.46
N THR A 428 -42.33 -13.24 0.26
CA THR A 428 -43.42 -14.19 0.00
C THR A 428 -42.93 -15.62 -0.28
N GLY A 429 -41.61 -15.84 -0.26
CA GLY A 429 -41.01 -17.14 -0.56
C GLY A 429 -40.77 -17.39 -2.05
N LYS A 430 -41.13 -16.45 -2.94
CA LYS A 430 -40.85 -16.56 -4.37
C LYS A 430 -39.35 -16.37 -4.62
N ARG A 431 -38.68 -17.43 -5.07
CA ARG A 431 -37.24 -17.43 -5.39
C ARG A 431 -37.01 -17.17 -6.88
N PRO A 432 -35.93 -16.45 -7.25
CA PRO A 432 -35.55 -16.32 -8.66
C PRO A 432 -34.99 -17.65 -9.20
N LYS A 433 -34.96 -17.79 -10.53
CA LYS A 433 -34.25 -18.87 -11.20
C LYS A 433 -32.75 -18.69 -11.01
N LEU A 434 -32.05 -19.80 -10.78
CA LEU A 434 -30.59 -19.84 -10.60
C LEU A 434 -29.96 -20.70 -11.69
N SER A 435 -28.65 -20.54 -11.91
CA SER A 435 -27.87 -21.50 -12.69
C SER A 435 -27.95 -22.90 -12.05
N ALA A 436 -27.93 -23.94 -12.89
CA ALA A 436 -28.01 -25.32 -12.41
C ALA A 436 -26.80 -25.70 -11.53
N GLU A 437 -25.62 -25.25 -11.94
CA GLU A 437 -24.35 -25.45 -11.24
C GLU A 437 -23.84 -24.14 -10.62
N PRO A 438 -23.06 -24.21 -9.53
CA PRO A 438 -22.39 -23.04 -8.99
C PRO A 438 -21.34 -22.53 -9.98
N ILE A 439 -21.26 -21.20 -10.10
CA ILE A 439 -20.24 -20.52 -10.90
C ILE A 439 -18.90 -20.40 -10.16
N GLY A 440 -18.91 -20.60 -8.84
CA GLY A 440 -17.70 -20.64 -8.02
C GLY A 440 -17.95 -21.29 -6.66
N VAL A 441 -16.99 -22.07 -6.19
CA VAL A 441 -17.01 -22.70 -4.87
C VAL A 441 -15.73 -22.32 -4.14
N VAL A 442 -15.85 -21.69 -2.98
CA VAL A 442 -14.70 -21.22 -2.20
C VAL A 442 -14.71 -21.91 -0.83
N PRO A 443 -13.73 -22.77 -0.54
CA PRO A 443 -13.63 -23.43 0.74
C PRO A 443 -13.17 -22.42 1.81
N LEU A 444 -13.85 -22.43 2.95
CA LEU A 444 -13.47 -21.65 4.12
C LEU A 444 -12.30 -22.36 4.83
N LYS A 445 -11.10 -22.28 4.27
CA LYS A 445 -9.92 -23.00 4.80
C LYS A 445 -9.28 -22.31 6.00
N HIS A 446 -9.40 -20.99 6.10
CA HIS A 446 -8.64 -20.21 7.09
C HIS A 446 -9.50 -19.72 8.24
N MET A 447 -8.95 -19.74 9.46
CA MET A 447 -9.58 -19.10 10.59
C MET A 447 -9.65 -17.59 10.37
N PHE A 448 -10.73 -16.98 10.86
CA PHE A 448 -10.85 -15.53 10.89
C PHE A 448 -9.72 -14.94 11.74
N SER A 449 -9.00 -13.97 11.20
CA SER A 449 -8.03 -13.18 11.95
C SER A 449 -8.68 -11.88 12.40
N SER A 450 -8.56 -11.55 13.69
CA SER A 450 -8.91 -10.22 14.21
C SER A 450 -7.75 -9.22 14.09
N LYS A 451 -6.54 -9.67 13.73
CA LYS A 451 -5.33 -8.84 13.68
C LYS A 451 -4.88 -8.58 12.23
N TYR A 452 -4.55 -7.32 11.96
CA TYR A 452 -3.91 -6.88 10.72
C TYR A 452 -2.66 -7.75 10.44
N PRO A 453 -2.38 -8.19 9.21
CA PRO A 453 -2.92 -7.75 7.90
C PRO A 453 -4.19 -8.43 7.36
N TRP A 454 -4.88 -9.30 8.11
CA TRP A 454 -6.13 -9.95 7.68
C TRP A 454 -6.10 -10.64 6.30
N VAL A 455 -4.94 -11.10 5.84
CA VAL A 455 -4.79 -11.75 4.51
C VAL A 455 -5.77 -12.92 4.33
N SER A 456 -6.03 -13.66 5.42
CA SER A 456 -6.91 -14.83 5.46
C SER A 456 -8.41 -14.53 5.47
N ASN A 457 -8.81 -13.26 5.57
CA ASN A 457 -10.21 -12.87 5.67
C ASN A 457 -10.86 -12.56 4.30
N TRP A 458 -10.08 -12.50 3.22
CA TRP A 458 -10.56 -12.23 1.87
C TRP A 458 -11.00 -13.51 1.15
N TYR A 459 -12.24 -13.52 0.65
CA TYR A 459 -12.81 -14.61 -0.14
C TYR A 459 -13.13 -14.10 -1.54
N ARG A 460 -12.68 -14.84 -2.56
CA ARG A 460 -12.66 -14.40 -3.95
C ARG A 460 -13.29 -15.46 -4.84
N PHE A 461 -14.30 -15.07 -5.61
CA PHE A 461 -15.04 -15.94 -6.53
C PHE A 461 -14.74 -15.51 -7.96
N ASP A 462 -14.17 -16.40 -8.77
CA ASP A 462 -14.01 -16.15 -10.20
C ASP A 462 -15.40 -16.18 -10.84
N MET A 463 -15.74 -15.10 -11.54
CA MET A 463 -17.00 -14.96 -12.24
C MET A 463 -16.77 -14.39 -13.63
N THR A 464 -15.61 -14.65 -14.22
CA THR A 464 -15.20 -14.10 -15.51
C THR A 464 -16.20 -14.42 -16.61
N LYS A 465 -16.73 -15.64 -16.65
CA LYS A 465 -17.76 -16.03 -17.63
C LYS A 465 -19.03 -15.19 -17.46
N VAL A 466 -19.57 -15.14 -16.23
CA VAL A 466 -20.77 -14.37 -15.90
C VAL A 466 -20.58 -12.87 -16.13
N GLY A 467 -19.40 -12.33 -15.81
CA GLY A 467 -19.04 -10.95 -16.06
C GLY A 467 -19.10 -10.61 -17.56
N ARG A 468 -18.58 -11.48 -18.43
CA ARG A 468 -18.69 -11.32 -19.89
C ARG A 468 -20.13 -11.40 -20.37
N ASP A 469 -20.92 -12.34 -19.84
CA ASP A 469 -22.34 -12.44 -20.17
C ASP A 469 -23.10 -11.16 -19.77
N TRP A 470 -22.77 -10.55 -18.62
CA TRP A 470 -23.34 -9.26 -18.20
C TRP A 470 -22.82 -8.07 -19.00
N GLU A 471 -21.60 -8.11 -19.51
CA GLU A 471 -21.06 -7.09 -20.42
C GLU A 471 -21.77 -7.11 -21.77
N GLU A 472 -22.05 -8.30 -22.32
CA GLU A 472 -22.76 -8.47 -23.59
C GLU A 472 -24.28 -8.25 -23.46
N HIS A 473 -24.84 -8.60 -22.29
CA HIS A 473 -26.27 -8.51 -22.00
C HIS A 473 -26.53 -7.85 -20.64
N PRO A 474 -26.33 -6.52 -20.50
CA PRO A 474 -26.49 -5.82 -19.22
C PRO A 474 -27.88 -5.99 -18.60
N ASP A 475 -28.94 -6.06 -19.43
CA ASP A 475 -30.33 -6.28 -18.99
C ASP A 475 -30.55 -7.66 -18.35
N GLN A 476 -29.62 -8.60 -18.54
CA GLN A 476 -29.64 -9.94 -17.94
C GLN A 476 -28.79 -10.03 -16.65
N ASN A 477 -28.25 -8.92 -16.16
CA ASN A 477 -27.60 -8.87 -14.86
C ASN A 477 -28.63 -8.87 -13.72
N TYR A 478 -28.97 -10.07 -13.24
CA TYR A 478 -29.79 -10.26 -12.04
C TYR A 478 -28.97 -10.48 -10.77
N GLY A 479 -27.63 -10.48 -10.87
CA GLY A 479 -26.73 -10.64 -9.72
C GLY A 479 -26.38 -12.09 -9.37
N LEU A 480 -25.96 -12.27 -8.12
CA LEU A 480 -25.36 -13.46 -7.57
C LEU A 480 -26.15 -13.97 -6.37
N TYR A 481 -26.13 -15.28 -6.17
CA TYR A 481 -26.69 -15.98 -5.04
C TYR A 481 -25.59 -16.76 -4.32
N PHE A 482 -25.54 -16.67 -2.99
CA PHE A 482 -24.55 -17.35 -2.16
C PHE A 482 -25.20 -18.21 -1.10
N VAL A 483 -24.63 -19.41 -0.89
CA VAL A 483 -25.02 -20.35 0.16
C VAL A 483 -23.81 -20.97 0.83
N LEU A 484 -23.98 -21.41 2.07
CA LEU A 484 -22.96 -22.14 2.81
C LEU A 484 -23.28 -23.64 2.81
N ARG A 485 -22.29 -24.47 2.48
CA ARG A 485 -22.34 -25.92 2.55
C ARG A 485 -21.41 -26.43 3.63
N SER A 486 -21.92 -27.33 4.46
CA SER A 486 -21.18 -28.00 5.52
C SER A 486 -22.00 -29.17 6.06
N ASP A 487 -21.33 -30.25 6.47
CA ASP A 487 -21.98 -31.41 7.08
C ASP A 487 -22.55 -31.11 8.48
N LYS A 488 -22.08 -30.03 9.10
CA LYS A 488 -22.51 -29.57 10.43
C LYS A 488 -23.21 -28.23 10.34
N SER A 489 -23.70 -27.75 11.49
CA SER A 489 -24.14 -26.36 11.59
C SER A 489 -22.93 -25.43 11.53
N ASP A 490 -22.92 -24.51 10.58
CA ASP A 490 -21.86 -23.51 10.42
C ASP A 490 -22.44 -22.15 10.00
N LYS A 491 -21.63 -21.09 10.14
CA LYS A 491 -21.99 -19.71 9.85
C LYS A 491 -20.77 -18.87 9.50
N VAL A 492 -20.94 -18.03 8.48
CA VAL A 492 -20.00 -16.96 8.16
C VAL A 492 -20.76 -15.65 7.94
N SER A 493 -20.19 -14.56 8.41
CA SER A 493 -20.70 -13.20 8.18
C SER A 493 -19.64 -12.40 7.44
N PHE A 494 -20.06 -11.68 6.41
CA PHE A 494 -19.20 -10.78 5.66
C PHE A 494 -19.50 -9.33 6.02
N VAL A 495 -18.54 -8.44 5.79
CA VAL A 495 -18.75 -7.00 5.94
C VAL A 495 -19.80 -6.55 4.93
N SER A 496 -20.67 -5.62 5.35
CA SER A 496 -21.85 -5.23 4.58
C SER A 496 -22.16 -3.76 4.83
N SER A 497 -22.81 -3.09 3.88
CA SER A 497 -23.04 -1.64 3.92
C SER A 497 -23.98 -1.20 5.06
N GLY A 498 -24.88 -2.06 5.51
CA GLY A 498 -25.84 -1.75 6.58
C GLY A 498 -25.32 -1.94 8.01
N SER A 499 -24.15 -2.54 8.21
CA SER A 499 -23.58 -2.74 9.54
C SER A 499 -22.80 -1.50 9.98
N LYS A 500 -23.03 -0.98 11.20
CA LYS A 500 -22.24 0.14 11.77
C LYS A 500 -21.11 -0.31 12.70
N ASP A 501 -20.76 -1.60 12.70
CA ASP A 501 -19.85 -2.19 13.68
C ASP A 501 -18.60 -2.80 13.03
N GLY A 502 -17.58 -3.07 13.86
CA GLY A 502 -16.35 -3.74 13.44
C GLY A 502 -15.56 -2.96 12.39
N PHE A 503 -15.22 -3.63 11.29
CA PHE A 503 -14.37 -3.11 10.21
C PHE A 503 -14.92 -1.85 9.53
N ASN A 504 -16.24 -1.64 9.53
CA ASN A 504 -16.85 -0.44 8.93
C ASN A 504 -16.51 0.86 9.68
N ARG A 505 -16.05 0.78 10.94
CA ARG A 505 -15.63 1.96 11.73
C ARG A 505 -14.19 2.39 11.45
N MET A 506 -13.45 1.60 10.69
CA MET A 506 -12.08 1.94 10.32
C MET A 506 -12.08 3.07 9.29
N ILE A 507 -10.99 3.83 9.23
CA ILE A 507 -10.81 4.95 8.28
C ILE A 507 -11.06 4.49 6.83
N TYR A 508 -10.53 3.32 6.47
CA TYR A 508 -10.70 2.66 5.17
C TYR A 508 -11.78 1.56 5.20
N GLY A 509 -12.78 1.66 6.09
CA GLY A 509 -13.80 0.63 6.30
C GLY A 509 -14.57 0.24 5.03
N GLU A 510 -14.81 1.21 4.14
CA GLU A 510 -15.50 0.99 2.86
C GLU A 510 -14.75 0.03 1.92
N ARG A 511 -13.43 -0.15 2.09
CA ARG A 511 -12.63 -1.11 1.32
C ARG A 511 -12.99 -2.57 1.63
N PHE A 512 -13.65 -2.84 2.75
CA PHE A 512 -14.07 -4.20 3.12
C PHE A 512 -15.45 -4.58 2.58
N LEU A 513 -16.18 -3.64 1.99
CA LEU A 513 -17.49 -3.92 1.40
C LEU A 513 -17.38 -4.92 0.23
N PRO A 514 -18.45 -5.68 -0.04
CA PRO A 514 -18.53 -6.52 -1.22
C PRO A 514 -18.25 -5.70 -2.48
N ARG A 515 -17.46 -6.26 -3.38
CA ARG A 515 -17.10 -5.61 -4.62
C ARG A 515 -16.90 -6.61 -5.74
N LEU A 516 -17.12 -6.15 -6.94
CA LEU A 516 -16.77 -6.83 -8.17
C LEU A 516 -15.52 -6.18 -8.76
N GLU A 517 -14.43 -6.92 -8.81
CA GLU A 517 -13.15 -6.50 -9.37
C GLU A 517 -13.08 -6.99 -10.83
N CYS A 518 -12.98 -6.07 -11.77
CA CYS A 518 -12.92 -6.36 -13.20
C CYS A 518 -11.60 -5.86 -13.79
N THR A 519 -10.89 -6.75 -14.47
CA THR A 519 -9.79 -6.40 -15.38
C THR A 519 -10.30 -6.48 -16.81
N TYR A 520 -10.09 -5.44 -17.58
CA TYR A 520 -10.52 -5.33 -18.97
C TYR A 520 -9.32 -5.34 -19.92
N GLN A 521 -9.48 -5.93 -21.09
CA GLN A 521 -8.50 -5.93 -22.18
C GLN A 521 -8.99 -4.99 -23.29
N LYS A 522 -8.11 -4.13 -23.79
CA LYS A 522 -8.40 -3.26 -24.94
C LYS A 522 -8.63 -4.09 -26.19
N ILE A 523 -9.72 -3.81 -26.92
CA ILE A 523 -10.08 -4.49 -28.17
C ILE A 523 -10.19 -3.53 -29.36
N SER A 524 -10.28 -2.22 -29.12
CA SER A 524 -10.29 -1.21 -30.17
C SER A 524 -9.74 0.12 -29.66
N ASN A 525 -9.46 1.03 -30.58
CA ASN A 525 -9.07 2.41 -30.26
C ASN A 525 -10.29 3.33 -30.11
N ALA A 526 -11.49 2.78 -29.88
CA ALA A 526 -12.65 3.59 -29.57
C ALA A 526 -12.35 4.46 -28.33
N VAL A 527 -12.71 5.74 -28.42
CA VAL A 527 -12.50 6.70 -27.35
C VAL A 527 -13.63 6.55 -26.33
N GLU A 528 -13.28 6.35 -25.07
CA GLU A 528 -14.19 6.52 -23.94
C GLU A 528 -14.43 8.02 -23.77
N GLU A 529 -15.66 8.46 -24.04
CA GLU A 529 -16.03 9.88 -24.03
C GLU A 529 -16.11 10.43 -22.60
N GLU A 530 -16.45 9.56 -21.65
CA GLU A 530 -16.44 9.86 -20.23
C GLU A 530 -15.07 9.59 -19.60
N ALA A 531 -14.76 10.35 -18.55
CA ALA A 531 -13.52 10.13 -17.81
C ALA A 531 -13.58 8.79 -17.07
N TRP A 532 -12.63 7.89 -17.39
CA TRP A 532 -12.48 6.61 -16.70
C TRP A 532 -12.42 6.79 -15.17
N CYS A 533 -13.28 6.05 -14.46
CA CYS A 533 -13.25 5.93 -13.00
C CYS A 533 -12.93 4.48 -12.59
N PRO A 534 -11.84 4.23 -11.84
CA PRO A 534 -11.48 2.89 -11.39
C PRO A 534 -12.36 2.38 -10.24
N PHE A 535 -13.15 3.23 -9.60
CA PHE A 535 -14.01 2.87 -8.48
C PHE A 535 -15.41 3.45 -8.71
N ILE A 536 -16.40 2.58 -8.90
CA ILE A 536 -17.79 2.99 -9.09
C ILE A 536 -18.67 2.36 -7.99
N ASP A 537 -19.72 3.07 -7.60
CA ASP A 537 -20.67 2.66 -6.56
C ASP A 537 -21.87 1.90 -7.13
#